data_AF-A0A1H3KMC2-F1
#
_entry.id   AF-A0A1H3KMC2-F1
#
_cell.length_a   1.000
_cell.length_b   1.000
_cell.length_c   1.000
_cell.angle_alpha   90.00
_cell.angle_beta   90.00
_cell.angle_gamma   90.00
#
_symmetry.space_group_name_H-M   'P 1'
#
loop_
_entity.id
_entity.type
_entity.pdbx_description
1 polymer ?
#
loop_
_entity_poly.entity_id
_entity_poly.type
_entity_poly.pdbx_seq_one_letter_code
_entity_poly.pdbx_strand_id
1 'polypeptide(L)'
;MTATPRIALPGLMIGAVSALFAGGLALIGGMPASWAAVTAVALGLPLAAFGTGCSALREHGVLRGGTFAPVALYWMIAFPAARLVQDVGTRLILDERLDWPPHPLAFLAYQALISVGFAIGFVWVHERL
;
A
#
# COMPACT_ATOMS: atom_id res chain seq x y z
N MET A 1 -8.05 -19.29 -10.11
CA MET A 1 -8.62 -18.02 -10.61
C MET A 1 -7.48 -17.26 -11.27
N THR A 2 -7.42 -17.22 -12.60
CA THR A 2 -6.41 -16.44 -13.32
C THR A 2 -6.74 -14.97 -13.18
N ALA A 3 -5.88 -14.19 -12.53
CA ALA A 3 -6.07 -12.74 -12.42
C ALA A 3 -6.11 -12.15 -13.83
N THR A 4 -7.26 -11.63 -14.24
CA THR A 4 -7.39 -10.89 -15.49
C THR A 4 -6.59 -9.59 -15.38
N PRO A 5 -6.01 -9.09 -16.49
CA PRO A 5 -5.19 -7.87 -16.47
C PRO A 5 -5.96 -6.66 -15.90
N ARG A 6 -7.29 -6.61 -16.06
CA ARG A 6 -8.18 -5.60 -15.47
C ARG A 6 -8.14 -5.58 -13.93
N ILE A 7 -8.01 -6.75 -13.30
CA ILE A 7 -7.90 -6.88 -11.83
C ILE A 7 -6.49 -6.50 -11.37
N ALA A 8 -5.48 -6.99 -12.08
CA ALA A 8 -4.10 -6.87 -11.64
C ALA A 8 -3.51 -5.47 -11.86
N LEU A 9 -3.86 -4.82 -12.98
CA LEU A 9 -3.19 -3.60 -13.44
C LEU A 9 -3.35 -2.42 -12.48
N PRO A 10 -4.55 -2.09 -11.95
CA PRO A 10 -4.71 -0.97 -11.02
C PRO A 10 -3.91 -1.16 -9.74
N GLY A 11 -3.90 -2.39 -9.20
CA GLY A 11 -3.11 -2.74 -8.02
C GLY A 11 -1.62 -2.60 -8.27
N LEU A 12 -1.12 -3.20 -9.36
CA LEU A 12 0.29 -3.11 -9.74
C LEU A 12 0.74 -1.66 -9.96
N MET A 13 -0.07 -0.83 -10.61
CA MET A 13 0.23 0.59 -10.83
C MET A 13 0.41 1.34 -9.51
N ILE A 14 -0.49 1.12 -8.56
CA ILE A 14 -0.39 1.78 -7.27
C ILE A 14 0.77 1.26 -6.42
N GLY A 15 1.03 -0.04 -6.46
CA GLY A 15 2.23 -0.59 -5.84
C GLY A 15 3.50 0.04 -6.41
N ALA A 16 3.59 0.15 -7.73
CA ALA A 16 4.75 0.74 -8.42
C ALA A 16 4.93 2.23 -8.10
N VAL A 17 3.86 3.03 -8.15
CA VAL A 17 3.91 4.45 -7.78
C VAL A 17 4.34 4.59 -6.32
N SER A 18 3.75 3.79 -5.42
CA SER A 18 4.09 3.86 -4.00
C SER A 18 5.54 3.43 -3.72
N ALA A 19 6.06 2.43 -4.43
CA ALA A 19 7.46 2.01 -4.35
C ALA A 19 8.40 3.15 -4.78
N LEU A 20 8.08 3.80 -5.90
CA LEU A 20 8.84 4.94 -6.40
C LEU A 20 8.88 6.08 -5.38
N PHE A 21 7.73 6.46 -4.81
CA PHE A 21 7.65 7.52 -3.80
C PHE A 21 8.38 7.13 -2.53
N ALA A 22 8.22 5.91 -2.02
CA ALA A 22 8.85 5.48 -0.78
C ALA A 22 10.38 5.39 -0.90
N GLY A 23 10.88 4.78 -1.98
CA GLY A 23 12.32 4.74 -2.26
C GLY A 23 12.90 6.12 -2.55
N GLY A 24 12.21 6.92 -3.36
CA GLY A 24 12.63 8.28 -3.70
C GLY A 24 12.72 9.19 -2.47
N LEU A 25 11.71 9.17 -1.61
CA LEU A 25 11.72 9.94 -0.36
C LEU A 25 12.80 9.46 0.61
N ALA A 26 13.08 8.15 0.68
CA ALA A 26 14.19 7.65 1.47
C ALA A 26 15.55 8.19 0.99
N LEU A 27 15.79 8.19 -0.33
CA LEU A 27 17.01 8.77 -0.91
C LEU A 27 17.11 10.27 -0.65
N ILE A 28 16.02 11.02 -0.83
CA ILE A 28 15.97 12.47 -0.55
C ILE A 28 16.24 12.73 0.95
N GLY A 29 15.78 11.84 1.82
CA GLY A 29 16.06 11.87 3.26
C GLY A 29 17.50 11.49 3.65
N GLY A 30 18.38 11.23 2.69
CA GLY A 30 19.79 10.87 2.92
C GLY A 30 20.02 9.42 3.32
N MET A 31 19.02 8.54 3.17
CA MET A 31 19.17 7.12 3.48
C MET A 31 20.02 6.41 2.42
N PRO A 32 20.78 5.36 2.81
CA PRO A 32 21.57 4.60 1.86
C PRO A 32 20.68 3.90 0.82
N ALA A 33 21.23 3.64 -0.37
CA ALA A 33 20.49 3.07 -1.50
C ALA A 33 19.84 1.72 -1.17
N SER A 34 20.47 0.89 -0.33
CA SER A 34 19.90 -0.36 0.17
C SER A 34 18.62 -0.14 0.97
N TRP A 35 18.62 0.88 1.84
CA TRP A 35 17.47 1.23 2.69
C TRP A 35 16.31 1.77 1.86
N ALA A 36 16.61 2.59 0.85
CA ALA A 36 15.62 3.05 -0.11
C ALA A 36 15.04 1.90 -0.94
N ALA A 37 15.87 0.98 -1.44
CA ALA A 37 15.42 -0.16 -2.23
C ALA A 37 14.51 -1.11 -1.44
N VAL A 38 14.92 -1.47 -0.21
CA VAL A 38 14.11 -2.32 0.67
C VAL A 38 12.81 -1.62 1.04
N THR A 39 12.85 -0.33 1.38
CA THR A 39 11.64 0.47 1.67
C THR A 39 10.67 0.49 0.49
N ALA A 40 11.16 0.68 -0.73
CA ALA A 40 10.36 0.68 -1.94
C ALA A 40 9.65 -0.66 -2.15
N VAL A 41 10.38 -1.77 -2.04
CA VAL A 41 9.84 -3.13 -2.26
C VAL A 41 8.88 -3.53 -1.13
N ALA A 42 9.28 -3.30 0.12
CA ALA A 42 8.52 -3.68 1.30
C ALA A 42 7.18 -2.92 1.42
N LEU A 43 7.07 -1.72 0.82
CA LEU A 43 5.79 -1.02 0.69
C LEU A 43 5.05 -1.39 -0.60
N GLY A 44 5.76 -1.38 -1.73
CA GLY A 44 5.16 -1.54 -3.05
C GLY A 44 4.48 -2.89 -3.25
N LEU A 45 5.09 -3.98 -2.76
CA LEU A 45 4.55 -5.33 -2.91
C LEU A 45 3.23 -5.52 -2.13
N PRO A 46 3.13 -5.21 -0.82
CA PRO A 46 1.85 -5.27 -0.12
C PRO A 46 0.78 -4.40 -0.76
N LEU A 47 1.10 -3.17 -1.16
CA LEU A 47 0.13 -2.28 -1.79
C LEU A 47 -0.32 -2.78 -3.16
N ALA A 48 0.57 -3.38 -3.94
CA ALA A 48 0.18 -4.05 -5.18
C ALA A 48 -0.80 -5.19 -4.88
N ALA A 49 -0.47 -6.07 -3.94
CA ALA A 49 -1.31 -7.20 -3.55
C ALA A 49 -2.70 -6.74 -3.07
N PHE A 50 -2.76 -5.80 -2.11
CA PHE A 50 -4.03 -5.26 -1.62
C PHE A 50 -4.80 -4.52 -2.71
N GLY A 51 -4.12 -3.77 -3.58
CA GLY A 51 -4.75 -3.12 -4.71
C GLY A 51 -5.42 -4.11 -5.66
N THR A 52 -4.71 -5.20 -6.01
CA THR A 52 -5.30 -6.26 -6.85
C THR A 52 -6.49 -6.94 -6.16
N GLY A 53 -6.41 -7.18 -4.85
CA GLY A 53 -7.51 -7.72 -4.06
C GLY A 53 -8.72 -6.79 -4.03
N CYS A 54 -8.50 -5.48 -3.87
CA CYS A 54 -9.56 -4.47 -3.91
C CYS A 54 -10.24 -4.43 -5.29
N SER A 55 -9.46 -4.47 -6.38
CA SER A 55 -10.00 -4.56 -7.74
C SER A 55 -10.82 -5.83 -7.93
N ALA A 56 -10.36 -6.99 -7.44
CA ALA A 56 -11.12 -8.24 -7.52
C ALA A 56 -12.45 -8.17 -6.75
N LEU A 57 -12.45 -7.60 -5.54
CA LEU A 57 -13.66 -7.42 -4.74
C LEU A 57 -14.67 -6.45 -5.39
N ARG A 58 -14.19 -5.44 -6.12
CA ARG A 58 -15.03 -4.54 -6.92
C ARG A 58 -15.64 -5.25 -8.12
N GLU A 59 -14.85 -6.03 -8.86
CA GLU A 59 -15.34 -6.79 -10.02
C GLU A 59 -16.38 -7.85 -9.62
N HIS A 60 -16.22 -8.49 -8.45
CA HIS A 60 -17.21 -9.41 -7.90
C HIS A 60 -18.45 -8.72 -7.31
N GLY A 61 -18.53 -7.39 -7.35
CA GLY A 61 -19.66 -6.62 -6.84
C GLY A 61 -19.77 -6.53 -5.32
N VAL A 62 -18.78 -7.04 -4.57
CA VAL A 62 -18.72 -6.94 -3.11
C VAL A 62 -18.52 -5.49 -2.68
N LEU A 63 -17.57 -4.80 -3.33
CA LEU A 63 -17.39 -3.37 -3.20
C LEU A 63 -18.15 -2.69 -4.34
N ARG A 64 -19.43 -2.37 -4.09
CA ARG A 64 -20.33 -1.79 -5.10
C ARG A 64 -19.70 -0.55 -5.77
N GLY A 65 -19.67 -0.56 -7.10
CA GLY A 65 -19.22 0.57 -7.92
C GLY A 65 -20.05 1.84 -7.68
N GLY A 66 -19.43 3.01 -7.83
CA GLY A 66 -20.06 4.31 -7.64
C GLY A 66 -20.11 4.80 -6.18
N THR A 67 -19.73 3.96 -5.20
CA THR A 67 -19.64 4.38 -3.80
C THR A 67 -18.19 4.33 -3.32
N PHE A 68 -17.64 5.47 -2.91
CA PHE A 68 -16.28 5.57 -2.39
C PHE A 68 -16.10 4.91 -1.02
N ALA A 69 -17.11 5.01 -0.14
CA ALA A 69 -17.07 4.53 1.24
C ALA A 69 -16.56 3.09 1.43
N PRO A 70 -17.04 2.06 0.70
CA PRO A 70 -16.55 0.69 0.88
C PRO A 70 -15.07 0.53 0.50
N VAL A 71 -14.60 1.25 -0.52
CA VAL A 71 -13.18 1.24 -0.92
C VAL A 71 -12.33 1.97 0.13
N ALA A 72 -12.82 3.07 0.70
CA ALA A 72 -12.16 3.78 1.78
C ALA A 72 -12.00 2.90 3.02
N LEU A 73 -13.05 2.17 3.42
CA LEU A 73 -13.02 1.23 4.54
C LEU A 73 -12.03 0.08 4.31
N TYR A 74 -11.97 -0.45 3.09
CA TYR A 74 -10.97 -1.46 2.72
C TYR A 74 -9.54 -0.93 2.94
N TRP A 75 -9.25 0.27 2.41
CA TRP A 75 -7.93 0.88 2.51
C TRP A 75 -7.58 1.36 3.91
N MET A 76 -8.58 1.66 4.75
CA MET A 76 -8.41 1.97 6.17
C MET A 76 -7.74 0.84 6.96
N ILE A 77 -7.80 -0.40 6.45
CA ILE A 77 -7.12 -1.56 7.05
C ILE A 77 -5.89 -1.95 6.21
N ALA A 78 -6.04 -2.03 4.90
CA ALA A 78 -4.99 -2.50 4.01
C ALA A 78 -3.76 -1.58 4.00
N PHE A 79 -3.96 -0.26 4.04
CA PHE A 79 -2.85 0.69 3.99
C PHE A 79 -2.01 0.71 5.29
N PRO A 80 -2.61 0.78 6.50
CA PRO A 80 -1.85 0.60 7.74
C PRO A 80 -1.12 -0.73 7.81
N ALA A 81 -1.74 -1.83 7.35
CA ALA A 81 -1.11 -3.13 7.30
C ALA A 81 0.13 -3.13 6.38
N ALA A 82 0.01 -2.57 5.16
CA ALA A 82 1.14 -2.43 4.24
C ALA A 82 2.27 -1.57 4.83
N ARG A 83 1.92 -0.47 5.51
CA ARG A 83 2.89 0.41 6.17
C ARG A 83 3.58 -0.26 7.36
N LEU A 84 2.85 -1.08 8.12
CA LEU A 84 3.44 -1.87 9.19
C LEU A 84 4.40 -2.93 8.64
N VAL A 85 4.00 -3.65 7.58
CA VAL A 85 4.87 -4.61 6.88
C VAL A 85 6.14 -3.92 6.38
N GLN A 86 6.02 -2.73 5.81
CA GLN A 86 7.19 -1.99 5.36
C GLN A 86 8.09 -1.54 6.53
N ASP A 87 7.56 -0.93 7.59
CA ASP A 87 8.38 -0.46 8.71
C ASP A 87 9.11 -1.62 9.41
N VAL A 88 8.37 -2.67 9.78
CA VAL A 88 8.93 -3.85 10.44
C VAL A 88 9.85 -4.62 9.49
N GLY A 89 9.43 -4.81 8.24
CA GLY A 89 10.21 -5.55 7.23
C GLY A 89 11.51 -4.87 6.87
N THR A 90 11.52 -3.53 6.76
CA THR A 90 12.76 -2.78 6.45
C THR A 90 13.78 -2.94 7.57
N ARG A 91 13.35 -2.80 8.83
CA ARG A 91 14.23 -3.01 10.00
C ARG A 91 14.68 -4.46 10.14
N LEU A 92 13.78 -5.41 9.90
CA LEU A 92 14.12 -6.82 9.96
C LEU A 92 15.18 -7.20 8.91
N ILE A 93 15.07 -6.66 7.69
CA ILE A 93 15.99 -6.98 6.59
C ILE A 93 17.35 -6.30 6.76
N LEU A 94 17.39 -5.06 7.26
CA LEU A 94 18.60 -4.24 7.27
C LEU A 94 19.29 -4.15 8.63
N ASP A 95 18.50 -4.17 9.71
CA ASP A 95 19.01 -4.10 11.08
C ASP A 95 18.94 -5.46 11.80
N GLU A 96 18.46 -6.52 11.11
CA GLU A 96 18.25 -7.88 11.65
C GLU A 96 17.39 -7.91 12.92
N ARG A 97 16.57 -6.86 13.12
CA ARG A 97 15.83 -6.65 14.36
C ARG A 97 14.32 -6.62 14.10
N LEU A 98 13.61 -7.54 14.74
CA LEU A 98 12.15 -7.55 14.72
C LEU A 98 11.59 -6.54 15.74
N ASP A 99 11.54 -5.29 15.32
CA ASP A 99 11.04 -4.19 16.14
C ASP A 99 9.70 -3.66 15.63
N TRP A 100 8.81 -3.39 16.57
CA TRP A 100 7.56 -2.71 16.31
C TRP A 100 7.74 -1.19 16.30
N PRO A 101 6.83 -0.43 15.67
CA PRO A 101 6.76 1.01 15.87
C PRO A 101 6.64 1.33 17.38
N PRO A 102 7.31 2.38 17.91
CA PRO A 102 7.28 2.71 19.34
C PRO A 102 5.86 2.86 19.93
N HIS A 103 4.93 3.35 19.12
CA HIS A 103 3.51 3.45 19.45
C HIS A 103 2.66 2.81 18.34
N PRO A 104 2.46 1.47 18.37
CA PRO A 104 1.88 0.75 17.24
C PRO A 104 0.43 1.17 16.97
N LEU A 105 -0.37 1.41 18.01
CA LEU A 105 -1.76 1.86 17.85
C LEU A 105 -1.84 3.27 17.26
N ALA A 106 -1.00 4.20 17.73
CA ALA A 106 -0.95 5.56 17.20
C ALA A 106 -0.46 5.57 15.74
N PHE A 107 0.54 4.73 15.42
CA PHE A 107 1.01 4.51 14.06
C PHE A 107 -0.13 4.04 13.17
N LEU A 108 -0.83 2.96 13.55
CA LEU A 108 -1.93 2.41 12.76
C LEU A 108 -3.08 3.42 12.59
N ALA A 109 -3.46 4.14 13.64
CA ALA A 109 -4.50 5.16 13.59
C ALA A 109 -4.12 6.31 12.63
N TYR A 110 -2.87 6.77 12.68
CA TYR A 110 -2.37 7.80 11.77
C TYR A 110 -2.35 7.31 10.31
N GLN A 111 -1.88 6.09 10.05
CA GLN A 111 -1.91 5.51 8.71
C GLN A 111 -3.36 5.33 8.21
N ALA A 112 -4.30 4.97 9.08
CA ALA A 112 -5.72 4.82 8.74
C ALA A 112 -6.38 6.16 8.40
N LEU A 113 -5.96 7.24 9.05
CA LEU A 113 -6.42 8.60 8.71
C LEU A 113 -5.93 9.01 7.31
N ILE A 114 -4.67 8.70 6.99
CA ILE A 114 -4.06 9.05 5.70
C ILE A 114 -4.57 8.15 4.56
N SER A 115 -4.96 6.92 4.86
CA SER A 115 -5.35 5.94 3.85
C SER A 115 -6.54 6.40 3.00
N VAL A 116 -7.37 7.33 3.49
CA VAL A 116 -8.48 7.89 2.72
C VAL A 116 -7.97 8.60 1.46
N GLY A 117 -6.91 9.41 1.57
CA GLY A 117 -6.30 10.07 0.41
C GLY A 117 -5.73 9.05 -0.59
N PHE A 118 -5.12 8.00 -0.07
CA PHE A 118 -4.63 6.89 -0.87
C PHE A 118 -5.77 6.14 -1.60
N ALA A 119 -6.88 5.88 -0.91
CA ALA A 119 -8.06 5.23 -1.45
C ALA A 119 -8.65 6.03 -2.63
N ILE A 120 -8.65 7.36 -2.54
CA ILE A 120 -9.09 8.24 -3.65
C ILE A 120 -8.19 8.03 -4.87
N GLY A 121 -6.86 8.02 -4.68
CA GLY A 121 -5.92 7.73 -5.75
C GLY A 121 -6.16 6.35 -6.39
N PHE A 122 -6.46 5.33 -5.58
CA PHE A 122 -6.82 4.00 -6.07
C PHE A 122 -8.08 3.97 -6.90
N VAL A 123 -9.15 4.59 -6.42
CA VAL A 123 -10.39 4.66 -7.18
C VAL A 123 -10.17 5.35 -8.51
N TRP A 124 -9.42 6.46 -8.53
CA TRP A 124 -9.09 7.19 -9.74
C TRP A 124 -8.29 6.37 -10.75
N VAL A 125 -7.26 5.64 -10.30
CA VAL A 125 -6.47 4.74 -11.17
C VAL A 125 -7.35 3.62 -11.72
N HIS A 126 -8.16 2.99 -10.86
CA HIS A 126 -9.01 1.87 -11.25
C HIS A 126 -10.13 2.27 -12.22
N GLU A 127 -10.66 3.49 -12.13
CA GLU A 127 -11.73 3.97 -13.01
C GLU A 127 -11.23 4.45 -14.38
N ARG A 128 -9.92 4.73 -14.51
CA ARG A 128 -9.30 5.19 -15.75
C ARG A 128 -8.62 4.09 -16.57
N LEU A 129 -8.57 2.87 -16.04
CA LEU A 129 -7.98 1.68 -16.68
C LEU A 129 -9.07 0.68 -17.06
#